data_AF-A0A212CFV6-F1
#
_entry.id   AF-A0A212CFV6-F1
#
_cell.length_a   1.000
_cell.length_b   1.000
_cell.length_c   1.000
_cell.angle_alpha   90.00
_cell.angle_beta   90.00
_cell.angle_gamma   90.00
#
_symmetry.space_group_name_H-M   'P 1'
#
loop_
_entity.id
_entity.type
_entity.pdbx_description
1 polymer ?
#
loop_
_entity_poly.entity_id
_entity_poly.type
_entity_poly.pdbx_seq_one_letter_code
_entity_poly.pdbx_strand_id
1 'polypeptide(L)'
;MATLSVKPSPRFRLPDWQTNSYLLSTNAERQRDASHQIRQEARVLRRETNNQTIWDEHDNRTRLAERIDTVNRWKEMLDKCLTDLDAEIDALAQAGSQGRMKESAEQNLQAKNLPLDVAIECLTLRESRRDIDVVKDPVEEELHKEVEVIEATKKALQQKISQAFEKLFLLQEARQQLISDHRGKMETLDIDRGCLSLNLTSPNISLKINPTRVPSGSTTLQQWDDFSRFNKDRGEAEMKRAIELREAIALTIAETNNELEAQRVATEFAFRKRLREMEKLYSELKWQEKNVSLLRVVSWGTDFRP
;
A
#
# COMPACT_ATOMS: atom_id res chain seq x y z
N MET A 1 -61.09 16.09 91.54
CA MET A 1 -59.89 16.05 90.68
C MET A 1 -58.85 16.96 91.28
N ALA A 2 -57.75 16.41 91.80
CA ALA A 2 -56.70 17.17 92.49
C ALA A 2 -55.88 17.99 91.48
N THR A 3 -55.79 19.30 91.69
CA THR A 3 -54.85 20.18 91.01
C THR A 3 -53.47 20.00 91.63
N LEU A 4 -52.51 19.48 90.86
CA LEU A 4 -51.12 19.36 91.28
C LEU A 4 -50.54 20.76 91.50
N SER A 5 -50.27 21.11 92.76
CA SER A 5 -49.56 22.33 93.16
C SER A 5 -48.07 22.19 92.81
N VAL A 6 -47.65 22.87 91.74
CA VAL A 6 -46.26 22.89 91.28
C VAL A 6 -45.44 23.78 92.23
N LYS A 7 -44.35 23.24 92.78
CA LYS A 7 -43.39 23.96 93.63
C LYS A 7 -42.89 25.24 92.92
N PRO A 8 -42.86 26.42 93.57
CA PRO A 8 -42.29 27.61 92.97
C PRO A 8 -40.80 27.41 92.75
N SER A 9 -40.34 27.61 91.51
CA SER A 9 -38.94 27.48 91.14
C SER A 9 -38.06 28.44 91.97
N PRO A 10 -36.84 28.03 92.37
CA PRO A 10 -35.92 28.89 93.10
C PRO A 10 -35.63 30.17 92.29
N ARG A 11 -35.69 31.34 92.95
CA ARG A 11 -35.44 32.64 92.30
C ARG A 11 -33.93 32.89 92.23
N PHE A 12 -33.44 33.13 91.03
CA PHE A 12 -32.04 33.49 90.79
C PHE A 12 -31.70 34.87 91.38
N ARG A 13 -30.45 35.06 91.82
CA ARG A 13 -29.96 36.37 92.28
C ARG A 13 -29.51 37.21 91.08
N LEU A 14 -29.44 38.53 91.26
CA LEU A 14 -29.02 39.45 90.20
C LEU A 14 -27.63 39.09 89.59
N PRO A 15 -26.61 38.67 90.37
CA PRO A 15 -25.34 38.23 89.81
C PRO A 15 -25.44 36.96 88.95
N ASP A 16 -26.35 36.04 89.30
CA ASP A 16 -26.59 34.82 88.51
C ASP A 16 -27.20 35.18 87.14
N TRP A 17 -28.12 36.15 87.13
CA TRP A 17 -28.69 36.70 85.91
C TRP A 17 -27.64 37.42 85.06
N GLN A 18 -26.82 38.29 85.67
CA GLN A 18 -25.73 38.99 84.97
C GLN A 18 -24.72 38.02 84.35
N THR A 19 -24.33 36.97 85.10
CA THR A 19 -23.43 35.92 84.61
C THR A 19 -24.05 35.16 83.45
N ASN A 20 -25.31 34.76 83.55
CA ASN A 20 -26.01 34.07 82.47
C ASN A 20 -26.17 34.97 81.23
N SER A 21 -26.54 36.24 81.39
CA SER A 21 -26.64 37.19 80.29
C SER A 21 -25.31 37.42 79.58
N TYR A 22 -24.20 37.52 80.33
CA TYR A 22 -22.85 37.62 79.77
C TYR A 22 -22.42 36.35 79.04
N LEU A 23 -22.74 35.17 79.59
CA LEU A 23 -22.47 33.90 78.92
C LEU A 23 -23.26 33.76 77.62
N LEU A 24 -24.53 34.17 77.62
CA LEU A 24 -25.39 34.16 76.43
C LEU A 24 -24.85 35.12 75.36
N SER A 25 -24.43 36.34 75.74
CA SER A 25 -23.87 37.31 74.79
C SER A 25 -22.55 36.81 74.19
N THR A 26 -21.65 36.30 75.03
CA THR A 26 -20.33 35.78 74.59
C THR A 26 -20.48 34.56 73.70
N ASN A 27 -21.41 33.65 74.02
CA ASN A 27 -21.69 32.50 73.16
C ASN A 27 -22.30 32.93 71.83
N ALA A 28 -23.25 33.88 71.84
CA ALA A 28 -23.83 34.40 70.62
C ALA A 28 -22.79 35.09 69.72
N GLU A 29 -21.84 35.83 70.30
CA GLU A 29 -20.70 36.42 69.57
C GLU A 29 -19.82 35.33 68.94
N ARG A 30 -19.39 34.33 69.72
CA ARG A 30 -18.60 33.19 69.21
C ARG A 30 -19.29 32.47 68.06
N GLN A 31 -20.61 32.25 68.16
CA GLN A 31 -21.39 31.60 67.09
C GLN A 31 -21.50 32.48 65.85
N ARG A 32 -21.67 33.80 66.00
CA ARG A 32 -21.66 34.74 64.87
C ARG A 32 -20.32 34.78 64.17
N ASP A 33 -19.22 34.78 64.93
CA ASP A 33 -17.86 34.78 64.38
C ASP A 33 -17.56 33.49 63.64
N ALA A 34 -17.86 32.33 64.22
CA ALA A 34 -17.71 31.03 63.55
C ALA A 34 -18.57 30.95 62.28
N SER A 35 -19.82 31.41 62.33
CA SER A 35 -20.69 31.49 61.16
C SER A 35 -20.16 32.44 60.09
N HIS A 36 -19.61 33.59 60.49
CA HIS A 36 -19.00 34.54 59.58
C HIS A 36 -17.77 33.93 58.89
N GLN A 37 -16.91 33.26 59.65
CA GLN A 37 -15.73 32.58 59.14
C GLN A 37 -16.11 31.48 58.13
N ILE A 38 -17.02 30.56 58.47
CA ILE A 38 -17.48 29.49 57.56
C ILE A 38 -18.07 30.07 56.28
N ARG A 39 -18.88 31.14 56.37
CA ARG A 39 -19.44 31.79 55.18
C ARG A 39 -18.36 32.44 54.32
N GLN A 40 -17.33 33.02 54.94
CA GLN A 40 -16.22 33.62 54.21
C GLN A 40 -15.36 32.54 53.53
N GLU A 41 -15.04 31.46 54.23
CA GLU A 41 -14.34 30.28 53.68
C GLU A 41 -15.13 29.68 52.52
N ALA A 42 -16.44 29.48 52.66
CA ALA A 42 -17.29 28.97 51.58
C ALA A 42 -17.32 29.90 50.36
N ARG A 43 -17.30 31.23 50.55
CA ARG A 43 -17.20 32.21 49.46
C ARG A 43 -15.86 32.15 48.75
N VAL A 44 -14.76 32.03 49.50
CA VAL A 44 -13.41 31.87 48.96
C VAL A 44 -13.33 30.59 48.14
N LEU A 45 -13.74 29.46 48.72
CA LEU A 45 -13.76 28.17 48.04
C LEU A 45 -14.58 28.22 46.74
N ARG A 46 -15.78 28.81 46.77
CA ARG A 46 -16.60 28.96 45.56
C ARG A 46 -15.89 29.77 44.47
N ARG A 47 -15.18 30.84 44.83
CA ARG A 47 -14.43 31.67 43.87
C ARG A 47 -13.24 30.91 43.32
N GLU A 48 -12.48 30.23 44.17
CA GLU A 48 -11.34 29.41 43.79
C GLU A 48 -11.75 28.28 42.85
N THR A 49 -12.79 27.51 43.21
CA THR A 49 -13.34 26.45 42.35
C THR A 49 -13.85 27.02 41.03
N ASN A 50 -14.55 28.16 41.04
CA ASN A 50 -15.02 28.78 39.80
C ASN A 50 -13.86 29.18 38.87
N ASN A 51 -12.82 29.80 39.42
CA ASN A 51 -11.64 30.17 38.65
C ASN A 51 -10.91 28.92 38.11
N GLN A 52 -10.76 27.89 38.94
CA GLN A 52 -10.15 26.63 38.54
C GLN A 52 -10.93 25.98 37.38
N THR A 53 -12.26 25.91 37.48
CA THR A 53 -13.11 25.37 36.40
C THR A 53 -12.94 26.12 35.09
N ILE A 54 -12.87 27.46 35.11
CA ILE A 54 -12.67 28.28 33.90
C ILE A 54 -11.32 27.97 33.25
N TRP A 55 -10.25 27.89 34.05
CA TRP A 55 -8.91 27.58 33.54
C TRP A 55 -8.81 26.15 33.02
N ASP A 56 -9.36 25.18 33.74
CA ASP A 56 -9.37 23.78 33.32
C ASP A 56 -10.19 23.60 32.04
N GLU A 57 -11.34 24.27 31.89
CA GLU A 57 -12.13 24.24 30.66
C GLU A 57 -11.33 24.80 29.48
N HIS A 58 -10.63 25.93 29.68
CA HIS A 58 -9.81 26.54 28.65
C HIS A 58 -8.62 25.65 28.23
N ASP A 59 -7.88 25.09 29.20
CA ASP A 59 -6.76 24.18 28.95
C ASP A 59 -7.23 22.90 28.23
N ASN A 60 -8.34 22.30 28.69
CA ASN A 60 -8.92 21.12 28.03
C ASN A 60 -9.39 21.42 26.60
N ARG A 61 -10.04 22.56 26.36
CA ARG A 61 -10.47 22.97 25.02
C ARG A 61 -9.28 23.15 24.09
N THR A 62 -8.20 23.75 24.59
CA THR A 62 -6.96 23.98 23.83
C THR A 62 -6.29 22.64 23.48
N ARG A 63 -6.11 21.75 24.45
CA ARG A 63 -5.52 20.42 24.21
C ARG A 63 -6.35 19.55 23.27
N LEU A 64 -7.67 19.62 23.34
CA LEU A 64 -8.56 18.93 22.40
C LEU A 64 -8.41 19.47 20.99
N ALA A 65 -8.30 20.79 20.81
CA ALA A 65 -8.05 21.40 19.51
C ALA A 65 -6.70 20.95 18.92
N GLU A 66 -5.62 20.99 19.72
CA GLU A 66 -4.29 20.52 19.30
C GLU A 66 -4.29 19.02 18.92
N ARG A 67 -5.04 18.21 19.67
CA ARG A 67 -5.23 16.79 19.37
C ARG A 67 -5.96 16.60 18.04
N ILE A 68 -7.04 17.33 17.80
CA ILE A 68 -7.78 17.30 16.53
C ILE A 68 -6.85 17.66 15.37
N ASP A 69 -6.03 18.70 15.50
CA ASP A 69 -5.06 19.09 14.48
C ASP A 69 -4.03 17.97 14.22
N THR A 70 -3.54 17.33 15.27
CA THR A 70 -2.59 16.21 15.16
C THR A 70 -3.20 15.01 14.45
N VAL A 71 -4.44 14.63 14.80
CA VAL A 71 -5.14 13.51 14.16
C VAL A 71 -5.52 13.86 12.71
N ASN A 72 -5.89 15.11 12.41
CA ASN A 72 -6.12 15.56 11.04
C ASN A 72 -4.85 15.45 10.18
N ARG A 73 -3.68 15.86 10.70
CA ARG A 73 -2.40 15.70 9.98
C ARG A 73 -2.14 14.22 9.66
N TRP A 74 -2.39 13.32 10.60
CA TRP A 74 -2.28 11.88 10.34
C TRP A 74 -3.25 11.41 9.27
N LYS A 75 -4.52 11.81 9.36
CA LYS A 75 -5.53 11.49 8.36
C LYS A 75 -5.07 11.95 6.97
N GLU A 76 -4.59 13.19 6.82
CA GLU A 76 -4.10 13.73 5.56
C GLU A 76 -2.86 12.99 5.02
N MET A 77 -1.92 12.63 5.89
CA MET A 77 -0.75 11.83 5.50
C MET A 77 -1.14 10.43 5.04
N LEU A 78 -2.10 9.79 5.72
CA LEU A 78 -2.61 8.47 5.35
C LEU A 78 -3.44 8.55 4.05
N ASP A 79 -4.25 9.58 3.87
CA ASP A 79 -4.99 9.84 2.63
C ASP A 79 -4.04 9.96 1.44
N LYS A 80 -2.98 10.77 1.59
CA LYS A 80 -1.96 10.92 0.54
C LYS A 80 -1.25 9.59 0.25
N CYS A 81 -0.85 8.86 1.29
CA CYS A 81 -0.19 7.57 1.12
C CYS A 81 -1.12 6.56 0.42
N LEU A 82 -2.42 6.56 0.74
CA LEU A 82 -3.41 5.75 0.06
C LEU A 82 -3.59 6.13 -1.41
N THR A 83 -3.64 7.44 -1.74
CA THR A 83 -3.75 7.86 -3.15
C THR A 83 -2.52 7.49 -3.96
N ASP A 84 -1.32 7.65 -3.37
CA ASP A 84 -0.06 7.30 -4.03
C ASP A 84 0.03 5.78 -4.22
N LEU A 85 -0.39 5.00 -3.23
CA LEU A 85 -0.41 3.54 -3.28
C LEU A 85 -1.47 3.03 -4.26
N ASP A 86 -2.66 3.63 -4.34
CA ASP A 86 -3.68 3.30 -5.33
C ASP A 86 -3.18 3.59 -6.75
N ALA A 87 -2.52 4.72 -6.95
CA ALA A 87 -1.89 5.04 -8.22
C ALA A 87 -0.79 4.03 -8.60
N GLU A 88 0.03 3.57 -7.65
CA GLU A 88 1.04 2.55 -7.94
C GLU A 88 0.43 1.15 -8.12
N ILE A 89 -0.64 0.79 -7.39
CA ILE A 89 -1.38 -0.45 -7.67
C ILE A 89 -1.93 -0.39 -9.09
N ASP A 90 -2.55 0.72 -9.49
CA ASP A 90 -3.05 0.88 -10.85
C ASP A 90 -1.91 0.87 -11.87
N ALA A 91 -0.78 1.52 -11.58
CA ALA A 91 0.39 1.54 -12.46
C ALA A 91 1.05 0.17 -12.59
N LEU A 92 1.20 -0.59 -11.50
CA LEU A 92 1.72 -1.96 -11.52
C LEU A 92 0.68 -2.92 -12.13
N ALA A 93 -0.60 -2.68 -11.90
CA ALA A 93 -1.68 -3.42 -12.55
C ALA A 93 -1.85 -3.04 -14.02
N GLN A 94 -1.31 -1.90 -14.50
CA GLN A 94 -1.28 -1.49 -15.91
C GLN A 94 0.03 -1.90 -16.60
N ALA A 95 1.18 -1.73 -15.94
CA ALA A 95 2.51 -2.09 -16.43
C ALA A 95 2.78 -3.60 -16.32
N GLY A 96 2.24 -4.24 -15.28
CA GLY A 96 1.98 -5.67 -15.25
C GLY A 96 0.78 -6.01 -16.14
N SER A 97 -0.33 -5.28 -16.05
CA SER A 97 -1.56 -5.48 -16.84
C SER A 97 -2.45 -6.65 -16.39
N GLN A 98 -2.90 -6.79 -15.14
CA GLN A 98 -3.75 -7.90 -14.65
C GLN A 98 -4.95 -8.33 -15.56
N GLY A 99 -5.52 -7.44 -16.38
CA GLY A 99 -6.53 -7.78 -17.42
C GLY A 99 -5.98 -8.11 -18.82
N ARG A 100 -4.81 -7.57 -19.17
CA ARG A 100 -4.08 -7.86 -20.43
C ARG A 100 -2.87 -8.78 -20.22
N MET A 101 -2.54 -9.25 -19.01
CA MET A 101 -1.40 -10.14 -18.75
C MET A 101 -1.80 -11.53 -19.16
N LYS A 102 -3.00 -11.95 -18.80
CA LYS A 102 -3.51 -13.22 -19.29
C LYS A 102 -3.68 -13.16 -20.80
N GLU A 103 -4.44 -12.20 -21.33
CA GLU A 103 -4.68 -12.11 -22.77
C GLU A 103 -3.46 -11.71 -23.61
N SER A 104 -2.64 -10.75 -23.17
CA SER A 104 -1.46 -10.27 -23.90
C SER A 104 -0.19 -11.04 -23.56
N ALA A 105 -0.02 -11.67 -22.39
CA ALA A 105 1.06 -12.66 -22.24
C ALA A 105 0.67 -13.97 -22.92
N GLU A 106 -0.60 -14.39 -22.94
CA GLU A 106 -1.04 -15.47 -23.84
C GLU A 106 -0.88 -15.05 -25.31
N GLN A 107 -1.22 -13.82 -25.72
CA GLN A 107 -1.00 -13.36 -27.10
C GLN A 107 0.47 -13.11 -27.42
N ASN A 108 1.32 -12.66 -26.49
CA ASN A 108 2.75 -12.49 -26.72
C ASN A 108 3.48 -13.84 -26.66
N LEU A 109 3.08 -14.76 -25.77
CA LEU A 109 3.51 -16.15 -25.81
C LEU A 109 3.06 -16.79 -27.11
N GLN A 110 1.80 -16.62 -27.54
CA GLN A 110 1.28 -17.08 -28.82
C GLN A 110 2.00 -16.43 -30.01
N ALA A 111 2.26 -15.12 -29.95
CA ALA A 111 3.02 -14.40 -30.97
C ALA A 111 4.48 -14.84 -31.00
N LYS A 112 5.03 -15.38 -29.90
CA LYS A 112 6.32 -16.06 -29.84
C LYS A 112 6.21 -17.58 -30.03
N ASN A 113 5.01 -18.15 -30.10
CA ASN A 113 4.79 -19.56 -30.44
C ASN A 113 4.90 -19.72 -31.94
N LEU A 114 4.31 -18.82 -32.74
CA LEU A 114 4.43 -18.89 -34.18
C LEU A 114 5.90 -18.86 -34.68
N PRO A 115 6.77 -17.93 -34.26
CA PRO A 115 8.19 -17.97 -34.60
C PRO A 115 8.90 -19.23 -34.12
N LEU A 116 8.55 -19.72 -32.93
CA LEU A 116 9.12 -20.96 -32.39
C LEU A 116 8.70 -22.18 -33.24
N ASP A 117 7.43 -22.30 -33.57
CA ASP A 117 6.86 -23.37 -34.38
C ASP A 117 7.48 -23.34 -35.78
N VAL A 118 7.66 -22.15 -36.38
CA VAL A 118 8.34 -21.97 -37.67
C VAL A 118 9.80 -22.38 -37.58
N ALA A 119 10.53 -22.02 -36.52
CA ALA A 119 11.92 -22.42 -36.33
C ALA A 119 12.05 -23.95 -36.17
N ILE A 120 11.16 -24.57 -35.39
CA ILE A 120 11.09 -26.03 -35.23
C ILE A 120 10.71 -26.71 -36.54
N GLU A 121 9.73 -26.19 -37.28
CA GLU A 121 9.35 -26.72 -38.60
C GLU A 121 10.53 -26.63 -39.58
N CYS A 122 11.26 -25.51 -39.58
CA CYS A 122 12.47 -25.35 -40.38
C CYS A 122 13.54 -26.38 -40.00
N LEU A 123 13.74 -26.66 -38.71
CA LEU A 123 14.66 -27.71 -38.24
C LEU A 123 14.21 -29.11 -38.69
N THR A 124 12.93 -29.46 -38.51
CA THR A 124 12.40 -30.77 -38.93
C THR A 124 12.48 -30.99 -40.45
N LEU A 125 12.22 -29.96 -41.26
CA LEU A 125 12.40 -30.02 -42.71
C LEU A 125 13.87 -30.25 -43.09
N ARG A 126 14.80 -29.66 -42.35
CA ARG A 126 16.25 -29.85 -42.57
C ARG A 126 16.70 -31.25 -42.18
N GLU A 127 16.17 -31.81 -41.09
CA GLU A 127 16.41 -33.21 -40.70
C GLU A 127 15.86 -34.21 -41.73
N SER A 128 14.83 -33.84 -42.48
CA SER A 128 14.24 -34.69 -43.52
C SER A 128 15.07 -34.81 -44.82
N ARG A 129 16.17 -34.05 -44.94
CA ARG A 129 17.09 -34.14 -46.08
C ARG A 129 17.72 -35.53 -46.16
N ARG A 130 18.16 -35.93 -47.36
CA ARG A 130 18.69 -37.29 -47.60
C ARG A 130 20.17 -37.24 -47.96
N ASP A 131 20.86 -38.32 -47.62
CA ASP A 131 22.24 -38.59 -48.00
C ASP A 131 23.19 -37.43 -47.66
N ILE A 132 23.93 -36.93 -48.65
CA ILE A 132 24.97 -35.90 -48.48
C ILE A 132 24.40 -34.51 -48.18
N ASP A 133 23.08 -34.31 -48.36
CA ASP A 133 22.41 -33.02 -48.11
C ASP A 133 22.05 -32.81 -46.62
N VAL A 134 22.23 -33.83 -45.78
CA VAL A 134 22.14 -33.72 -44.32
C VAL A 134 23.43 -33.10 -43.78
N VAL A 135 23.46 -31.77 -43.73
CA VAL A 135 24.64 -31.00 -43.34
C VAL A 135 24.28 -30.00 -42.26
N LYS A 136 25.06 -30.02 -41.17
CA LYS A 136 25.10 -28.94 -40.19
C LYS A 136 25.72 -27.71 -40.85
N ASP A 137 24.85 -26.81 -41.31
CA ASP A 137 25.25 -25.55 -41.92
C ASP A 137 24.95 -24.39 -40.96
N PRO A 138 25.45 -23.17 -41.25
CA PRO A 138 25.21 -22.01 -40.38
C PRO A 138 23.72 -21.68 -40.17
N VAL A 139 22.82 -22.12 -41.05
CA VAL A 139 21.38 -21.90 -40.88
C VAL A 139 20.83 -22.78 -39.77
N GLU A 140 21.30 -24.03 -39.67
CA GLU A 140 20.90 -24.94 -38.59
C GLU A 140 21.36 -24.45 -37.22
N GLU A 141 22.58 -23.92 -37.14
CA GLU A 141 23.12 -23.33 -35.91
C GLU A 141 22.32 -22.10 -35.46
N GLU A 142 22.00 -21.18 -36.38
CA GLU A 142 21.21 -20.00 -36.06
C GLU A 142 19.76 -20.33 -35.72
N LEU A 143 19.16 -21.37 -36.31
CA LEU A 143 17.82 -21.86 -35.94
C LEU A 143 17.78 -22.44 -34.52
N HIS A 144 18.80 -23.22 -34.11
CA HIS A 144 18.88 -23.72 -32.74
C HIS A 144 19.01 -22.57 -31.74
N LYS A 145 19.87 -21.57 -32.03
CA LYS A 145 20.00 -20.36 -31.21
C LYS A 145 18.69 -19.58 -31.13
N GLU A 146 17.95 -19.48 -32.24
CA GLU A 146 16.64 -18.80 -32.26
C GLU A 146 15.62 -19.48 -31.33
N VAL A 147 15.55 -20.81 -31.34
CA VAL A 147 14.73 -21.57 -30.39
C VAL A 147 15.15 -21.28 -28.95
N GLU A 148 16.46 -21.37 -28.64
CA GLU A 148 17.00 -21.11 -27.30
C GLU A 148 16.69 -19.70 -26.80
N VAL A 149 16.87 -18.67 -27.63
CA VAL A 149 16.60 -17.27 -27.29
C VAL A 149 15.11 -17.03 -27.06
N ILE A 150 14.24 -17.64 -27.87
CA ILE A 150 12.78 -17.52 -27.71
C ILE A 150 12.34 -18.17 -26.39
N GLU A 151 12.83 -19.37 -26.07
CA GLU A 151 12.50 -20.05 -24.80
C GLU A 151 13.05 -19.31 -23.58
N ALA A 152 14.29 -18.82 -23.64
CA ALA A 152 14.90 -18.02 -22.58
C ALA A 152 14.10 -16.73 -22.31
N THR A 153 13.69 -16.03 -23.38
CA THR A 153 12.84 -14.83 -23.30
C THR A 153 11.50 -15.14 -22.64
N LYS A 154 10.82 -16.21 -23.05
CA LYS A 154 9.53 -16.63 -22.47
C LYS A 154 9.67 -16.88 -20.96
N LYS A 155 10.73 -17.58 -20.54
CA LYS A 155 11.00 -17.88 -19.12
C LYS A 155 11.29 -16.61 -18.31
N ALA A 156 12.11 -15.69 -18.83
CA ALA A 156 12.43 -14.44 -18.18
C ALA A 156 11.18 -13.57 -17.95
N LEU A 157 10.34 -13.42 -18.96
CA LEU A 157 9.09 -12.66 -18.86
C LEU A 157 8.11 -13.32 -17.88
N GLN A 158 7.97 -14.65 -17.91
CA GLN A 158 7.10 -15.38 -16.98
C GLN A 158 7.54 -15.18 -15.51
N GLN A 159 8.84 -15.20 -15.24
CA GLN A 159 9.37 -14.97 -13.89
C GLN A 159 9.04 -13.54 -13.40
N LYS A 160 9.19 -12.54 -14.26
CA LYS A 160 8.84 -11.15 -13.95
C LYS A 160 7.36 -10.96 -13.68
N ILE A 161 6.51 -11.64 -14.44
CA ILE A 161 5.06 -11.70 -14.23
C ILE A 161 4.73 -12.26 -12.84
N SER A 162 5.35 -13.39 -12.44
CA SER A 162 5.13 -13.96 -11.10
C SER A 162 5.54 -13.01 -9.98
N GLN A 163 6.69 -12.35 -10.12
CA GLN A 163 7.16 -11.34 -9.15
C GLN A 163 6.18 -10.16 -9.03
N ALA A 164 5.60 -9.69 -10.15
CA ALA A 164 4.61 -8.63 -10.15
C ALA A 164 3.32 -9.03 -9.42
N PHE A 165 2.85 -10.27 -9.60
CA PHE A 165 1.67 -10.78 -8.90
C PHE A 165 1.86 -10.84 -7.39
N GLU A 166 2.98 -11.40 -6.93
CA GLU A 166 3.31 -11.44 -5.51
C GLU A 166 3.36 -10.01 -4.93
N LYS A 167 3.98 -9.10 -5.68
CA LYS A 167 4.11 -7.71 -5.25
C LYS A 167 2.76 -6.99 -5.15
N LEU A 168 1.85 -7.24 -6.09
CA LEU A 168 0.51 -6.67 -6.09
C LEU A 168 -0.29 -7.13 -4.85
N PHE A 169 -0.14 -8.39 -4.43
CA PHE A 169 -0.75 -8.88 -3.20
C PHE A 169 -0.23 -8.14 -1.95
N LEU A 170 1.08 -7.93 -1.87
CA LEU A 170 1.69 -7.18 -0.76
C LEU A 170 1.23 -5.72 -0.70
N LEU A 171 1.11 -5.06 -1.86
CA LEU A 171 0.56 -3.70 -1.95
C LEU A 171 -0.90 -3.66 -1.49
N GLN A 172 -1.72 -4.64 -1.91
CA GLN A 172 -3.11 -4.74 -1.45
C GLN A 172 -3.21 -4.96 0.06
N GLU A 173 -2.32 -5.77 0.66
CA GLU A 173 -2.28 -5.95 2.11
C GLU A 173 -1.94 -4.63 2.83
N ALA A 174 -0.89 -3.94 2.39
CA ALA A 174 -0.50 -2.64 2.94
C ALA A 174 -1.63 -1.61 2.81
N ARG A 175 -2.33 -1.60 1.68
CA ARG A 175 -3.53 -0.77 1.44
C ARG A 175 -4.61 -1.02 2.49
N GLN A 176 -4.97 -2.28 2.74
CA GLN A 176 -6.02 -2.61 3.71
C GLN A 176 -5.65 -2.16 5.13
N GLN A 177 -4.37 -2.26 5.49
CA GLN A 177 -3.89 -1.76 6.79
C GLN A 177 -4.02 -0.24 6.91
N LEU A 178 -3.61 0.50 5.86
CA LEU A 178 -3.74 1.95 5.81
C LEU A 178 -5.22 2.39 5.84
N ILE A 179 -6.12 1.71 5.13
CA ILE A 179 -7.57 1.99 5.18
C ILE A 179 -8.13 1.78 6.59
N SER A 180 -7.72 0.69 7.25
CA SER A 180 -8.18 0.40 8.61
C SER A 180 -7.72 1.48 9.60
N ASP A 181 -6.46 1.89 9.50
CA ASP A 181 -5.92 2.98 10.33
C ASP A 181 -6.61 4.31 10.05
N HIS A 182 -6.75 4.67 8.76
CA HIS A 182 -7.45 5.88 8.34
C HIS A 182 -8.87 5.96 8.88
N ARG A 183 -9.65 4.87 8.77
CA ARG A 183 -11.00 4.78 9.35
C ARG A 183 -10.97 5.04 10.86
N GLY A 184 -10.00 4.46 11.57
CA GLY A 184 -9.81 4.71 13.00
C GLY A 184 -9.50 6.18 13.32
N LYS A 185 -8.71 6.85 12.46
CA LYS A 185 -8.43 8.29 12.59
C LYS A 185 -9.68 9.14 12.34
N MET A 186 -10.52 8.79 11.38
CA MET A 186 -11.80 9.49 11.15
C MET A 186 -12.75 9.35 12.34
N GLU A 187 -12.93 8.13 12.87
CA GLU A 187 -13.77 7.89 14.04
C GLU A 187 -13.27 8.67 15.26
N THR A 188 -11.94 8.70 15.46
CA THR A 188 -11.32 9.49 16.53
C THR A 188 -11.60 10.98 16.35
N LEU A 189 -11.51 11.52 15.14
CA LEU A 189 -11.83 12.92 14.85
C LEU A 189 -13.29 13.25 15.15
N ASP A 190 -14.22 12.36 14.80
CA ASP A 190 -15.65 12.57 15.04
C ASP A 190 -15.95 12.60 16.54
N ILE A 191 -15.34 11.69 17.31
CA ILE A 191 -15.42 11.69 18.77
C ILE A 191 -14.81 12.98 19.35
N ASP A 192 -13.60 13.34 18.95
CA ASP A 192 -12.88 14.49 19.49
C ASP A 192 -13.60 15.81 19.16
N ARG A 193 -14.16 15.95 17.95
CA ARG A 193 -15.02 17.08 17.56
C ARG A 193 -16.30 17.13 18.38
N GLY A 194 -16.91 15.97 18.63
CA GLY A 194 -18.05 15.83 19.53
C GLY A 194 -17.69 16.34 20.92
N CYS A 195 -16.57 15.90 21.50
CA CYS A 195 -16.09 16.35 22.79
C CYS A 195 -15.80 17.85 22.83
N LEU A 196 -15.18 18.42 21.80
CA LEU A 196 -14.90 19.85 21.70
C LEU A 196 -16.19 20.71 21.64
N SER A 197 -17.29 20.14 21.14
CA SER A 197 -18.58 20.82 21.08
C SER A 197 -19.31 20.89 22.43
N LEU A 198 -18.93 20.03 23.39
CA LEU A 198 -19.53 19.99 24.72
C LEU A 198 -19.10 21.22 25.55
N ASN A 199 -20.03 21.70 26.37
CA ASN A 199 -19.87 22.84 27.27
C ASN A 199 -20.62 22.61 28.59
N LEU A 200 -20.47 23.52 29.55
CA LEU A 200 -21.14 23.46 30.86
C LEU A 200 -22.70 23.48 30.81
N THR A 201 -23.28 23.86 29.67
CA THR A 201 -24.74 23.86 29.46
C THR A 201 -25.26 22.63 28.73
N SER A 202 -24.38 21.68 28.41
CA SER A 202 -24.72 20.49 27.66
C SER A 202 -25.61 19.55 28.49
N PRO A 203 -26.54 18.81 27.86
CA PRO A 203 -27.36 17.83 28.57
C PRO A 203 -26.49 16.68 29.12
N ASN A 204 -27.00 15.97 30.13
CA ASN A 204 -26.36 14.78 30.74
C ASN A 204 -25.05 15.00 31.51
N ILE A 205 -24.77 16.23 31.94
CA ILE A 205 -23.67 16.50 32.88
C ILE A 205 -24.00 15.84 34.23
N SER A 206 -23.14 14.93 34.67
CA SER A 206 -23.27 14.22 35.94
C SER A 206 -21.89 13.95 36.53
N LEU A 207 -21.81 13.88 37.86
CA LEU A 207 -20.57 13.51 38.55
C LEU A 207 -20.23 12.04 38.24
N LYS A 208 -19.08 11.81 37.60
CA LYS A 208 -18.56 10.46 37.36
C LYS A 208 -17.49 10.12 38.38
N ILE A 209 -17.49 8.88 38.85
CA ILE A 209 -16.47 8.36 39.76
C ILE A 209 -15.22 8.06 38.92
N ASN A 210 -14.08 8.67 39.27
CA ASN A 210 -12.78 8.52 38.59
C ASN A 210 -12.83 8.81 37.08
N PRO A 211 -13.17 10.05 36.67
CA PRO A 211 -13.30 10.42 35.25
C PRO A 211 -11.98 10.31 34.45
N THR A 212 -10.84 10.32 35.14
CA THR A 212 -9.49 10.21 34.55
C THR A 212 -8.97 8.77 34.45
N ARG A 213 -9.81 7.77 34.77
CA ARG A 213 -9.41 6.37 34.72
C ARG A 213 -9.16 5.92 33.28
N VAL A 214 -7.96 5.41 33.00
CA VAL A 214 -7.65 4.72 31.75
C VAL A 214 -7.89 3.20 31.95
N PRO A 215 -8.72 2.56 31.10
CA PRO A 215 -8.91 1.12 31.14
C PRO A 215 -7.60 0.32 30.92
N SER A 216 -7.50 -0.86 31.52
CA SER A 216 -6.39 -1.78 31.25
C SER A 216 -6.46 -2.30 29.81
N GLY A 217 -5.33 -2.25 29.10
CA GLY A 217 -5.25 -2.63 27.68
C GLY A 217 -5.52 -1.47 26.70
N SER A 218 -5.69 -0.24 27.18
CA SER A 218 -5.74 0.94 26.32
C SER A 218 -4.38 1.26 25.70
N THR A 219 -4.40 1.66 24.44
CA THR A 219 -3.21 2.10 23.69
C THR A 219 -2.79 3.49 24.14
N THR A 220 -1.48 3.71 24.31
CA THR A 220 -0.97 5.06 24.62
C THR A 220 -0.97 5.93 23.37
N LEU A 221 -0.97 7.26 23.56
CA LEU A 221 -0.89 8.19 22.42
C LEU A 221 0.36 7.97 21.58
N GLN A 222 1.49 7.68 22.22
CA GLN A 222 2.74 7.38 21.51
C GLN A 222 2.63 6.09 20.68
N GLN A 223 2.06 5.02 21.25
CA GLN A 223 1.85 3.77 20.51
C GLN A 223 0.91 3.95 19.31
N TRP A 224 -0.11 4.80 19.46
CA TRP A 224 -1.05 5.13 18.39
C TRP A 224 -0.38 5.90 17.24
N ASP A 225 0.51 6.84 17.60
CA ASP A 225 1.32 7.63 16.69
C ASP A 225 2.36 6.76 15.97
N ASP A 226 3.03 5.87 16.70
CA ASP A 226 3.97 4.88 16.18
C ASP A 226 3.30 3.89 15.22
N PHE A 227 2.05 3.47 15.51
CA PHE A 227 1.29 2.59 14.63
C PHE A 227 1.01 3.23 13.26
N SER A 228 0.62 4.51 13.24
CA SER A 228 0.39 5.24 11.99
C SER A 228 1.69 5.53 11.23
N ARG A 229 2.77 5.87 11.94
CA ARG A 229 4.12 5.94 11.35
C ARG A 229 4.48 4.62 10.66
N PHE A 230 4.37 3.51 11.39
CA PHE A 230 4.73 2.20 10.88
C PHE A 230 3.93 1.82 9.63
N ASN A 231 2.61 2.02 9.62
CA ASN A 231 1.78 1.70 8.46
C ASN A 231 2.15 2.55 7.25
N LYS A 232 2.39 3.85 7.45
CA LYS A 232 2.85 4.76 6.40
C LYS A 232 4.21 4.32 5.84
N ASP A 233 5.20 4.11 6.69
CA ASP A 233 6.55 3.73 6.29
C ASP A 233 6.56 2.38 5.56
N ARG A 234 5.74 1.42 6.03
CA ARG A 234 5.50 0.15 5.34
C ARG A 234 4.91 0.38 3.94
N GLY A 235 3.88 1.21 3.83
CA GLY A 235 3.25 1.55 2.54
C GLY A 235 4.24 2.18 1.56
N GLU A 236 5.02 3.17 2.00
CA GLU A 236 6.04 3.83 1.20
C GLU A 236 7.16 2.88 0.76
N ALA A 237 7.63 2.01 1.66
CA ALA A 237 8.65 1.01 1.34
C ALA A 237 8.13 -0.01 0.31
N GLU A 238 6.89 -0.47 0.45
CA GLU A 238 6.28 -1.39 -0.50
C GLU A 238 6.09 -0.75 -1.87
N MET A 239 5.65 0.51 -1.92
CA MET A 239 5.52 1.30 -3.15
C MET A 239 6.86 1.52 -3.85
N LYS A 240 7.92 1.89 -3.11
CA LYS A 240 9.26 2.05 -3.70
C LYS A 240 9.73 0.77 -4.39
N ARG A 241 9.59 -0.38 -3.73
CA ARG A 241 9.93 -1.69 -4.29
C ARG A 241 9.08 -2.04 -5.52
N ALA A 242 7.83 -1.58 -5.58
CA ALA A 242 6.96 -1.81 -6.74
C ALA A 242 7.42 -1.00 -7.96
N ILE A 243 7.81 0.26 -7.75
CA ILE A 243 8.38 1.12 -8.79
C ILE A 243 9.67 0.49 -9.35
N GLU A 244 10.58 0.06 -8.49
CA GLU A 244 11.82 -0.63 -8.89
C GLU A 244 11.52 -1.90 -9.71
N LEU A 245 10.52 -2.69 -9.31
CA LEU A 245 10.10 -3.87 -10.06
C LEU A 245 9.52 -3.50 -11.43
N ARG A 246 8.73 -2.44 -11.52
CA ARG A 246 8.14 -1.96 -12.78
C ARG A 246 9.20 -1.50 -13.77
N GLU A 247 10.22 -0.77 -13.30
CA GLU A 247 11.37 -0.39 -14.10
C GLU A 247 12.15 -1.62 -14.58
N ALA A 248 12.39 -2.59 -13.69
CA ALA A 248 13.05 -3.84 -14.06
C ALA A 248 12.26 -4.65 -15.10
N ILE A 249 10.92 -4.68 -15.01
CA ILE A 249 10.05 -5.31 -16.02
C ILE A 249 10.21 -4.63 -17.38
N ALA A 250 10.16 -3.30 -17.41
CA ALA A 250 10.30 -2.53 -18.64
C ALA A 250 11.67 -2.76 -19.32
N LEU A 251 12.74 -2.81 -18.52
CA LEU A 251 14.09 -3.13 -19.01
C LEU A 251 14.15 -4.54 -19.58
N THR A 252 13.67 -5.56 -18.87
CA THR A 252 13.66 -6.95 -19.38
C THR A 252 12.84 -7.08 -20.67
N ILE A 253 11.73 -6.36 -20.82
CA ILE A 253 10.97 -6.33 -22.09
C ILE A 253 11.81 -5.74 -23.22
N ALA A 254 12.50 -4.62 -22.98
CA ALA A 254 13.35 -3.99 -23.98
C ALA A 254 14.55 -4.88 -24.37
N GLU A 255 15.23 -5.46 -23.39
CA GLU A 255 16.37 -6.37 -23.59
C GLU A 255 15.97 -7.59 -24.42
N THR A 256 14.89 -8.27 -24.01
CA THR A 256 14.42 -9.47 -24.71
C THR A 256 13.91 -9.18 -26.13
N ASN A 257 13.29 -8.03 -26.38
CA ASN A 257 12.90 -7.64 -27.73
C ASN A 257 14.12 -7.37 -28.63
N ASN A 258 15.16 -6.72 -28.09
CA ASN A 258 16.39 -6.47 -28.85
C ASN A 258 17.12 -7.77 -29.17
N GLU A 259 17.19 -8.71 -28.21
CA GLU A 259 17.83 -10.01 -28.39
C GLU A 259 17.11 -10.86 -29.45
N LEU A 260 15.78 -10.89 -29.41
CA LEU A 260 14.97 -11.57 -30.43
C LEU A 260 15.12 -10.95 -31.83
N GLU A 261 15.16 -9.63 -31.92
CA GLU A 261 15.35 -8.95 -33.21
C GLU A 261 16.75 -9.22 -33.77
N ALA A 262 17.79 -9.18 -32.93
CA ALA A 262 19.15 -9.51 -33.32
C ALA A 262 19.25 -10.96 -33.84
N GLN A 263 18.62 -11.91 -33.12
CA GLN A 263 18.62 -13.31 -33.53
C GLN A 263 17.84 -13.53 -34.82
N ARG A 264 16.68 -12.87 -35.01
CA ARG A 264 15.92 -12.92 -36.27
C ARG A 264 16.77 -12.46 -37.46
N VAL A 265 17.49 -11.36 -37.32
CA VAL A 265 18.37 -10.82 -38.38
C VAL A 265 19.51 -11.78 -38.69
N ALA A 266 20.10 -12.42 -37.67
CA ALA A 266 21.16 -13.41 -37.83
C ALA A 266 20.66 -14.65 -38.61
N THR A 267 19.51 -15.20 -38.21
CA THR A 267 18.89 -16.34 -38.89
C THR A 267 18.53 -15.98 -40.33
N GLU A 268 17.91 -14.83 -40.57
CA GLU A 268 17.55 -14.39 -41.92
C GLU A 268 18.79 -14.21 -42.81
N PHE A 269 19.87 -13.65 -42.26
CA PHE A 269 21.13 -13.51 -42.99
C PHE A 269 21.71 -14.88 -43.38
N ALA A 270 21.70 -15.85 -42.45
CA ALA A 270 22.17 -17.20 -42.72
C ALA A 270 21.35 -17.86 -43.85
N PHE A 271 20.02 -17.75 -43.80
CA PHE A 271 19.14 -18.24 -44.86
C PHE A 271 19.43 -17.59 -46.21
N ARG A 272 19.51 -16.26 -46.27
CA ARG A 272 19.80 -15.52 -47.51
C ARG A 272 21.16 -15.91 -48.11
N LYS A 273 22.16 -16.12 -47.27
CA LYS A 273 23.49 -16.56 -47.71
C LYS A 273 23.41 -17.97 -48.31
N ARG A 274 22.75 -18.90 -47.62
CA ARG A 274 22.61 -20.29 -48.07
C ARG A 274 21.79 -20.41 -49.36
N LEU A 275 20.73 -19.62 -49.48
CA LEU A 275 19.89 -19.57 -50.69
C LEU A 275 20.71 -19.13 -51.92
N ARG A 276 21.52 -18.07 -51.79
CA ARG A 276 22.39 -17.61 -52.88
C ARG A 276 23.42 -18.65 -53.30
N GLU A 277 24.00 -19.38 -52.34
CA GLU A 277 24.91 -20.50 -52.65
C GLU A 277 24.19 -21.58 -53.45
N MET A 278 22.98 -21.96 -53.05
CA MET A 278 22.16 -22.96 -53.74
C MET A 278 21.72 -22.51 -55.13
N GLU A 279 21.28 -21.27 -55.29
CA GLU A 279 20.91 -20.69 -56.60
C GLU A 279 22.09 -20.67 -57.57
N LYS A 280 23.30 -20.36 -57.07
CA LYS A 280 24.53 -20.39 -57.86
C LYS A 280 24.85 -21.81 -58.33
N LEU A 281 24.81 -22.78 -57.42
CA LEU A 281 25.05 -24.20 -57.74
C LEU A 281 24.01 -24.73 -58.73
N TYR A 282 22.74 -24.38 -58.55
CA TYR A 282 21.65 -24.78 -59.43
C TYR A 282 21.78 -24.17 -60.84
N SER A 283 22.16 -22.89 -60.93
CA SER A 283 22.40 -22.22 -62.21
C SER A 283 23.58 -22.83 -62.96
N GLU A 284 24.65 -23.17 -62.24
CA GLU A 284 25.81 -23.88 -62.78
C GLU A 284 25.43 -25.28 -63.28
N LEU A 285 24.68 -26.06 -62.49
CA LEU A 285 24.17 -27.37 -62.90
C LEU A 285 23.31 -27.30 -64.16
N LYS A 286 22.40 -26.33 -64.24
CA LYS A 286 21.59 -26.07 -65.45
C LYS A 286 22.45 -25.72 -66.66
N TRP A 287 23.49 -24.92 -66.45
CA TRP A 287 24.42 -24.56 -67.52
C TRP A 287 25.20 -25.79 -68.02
N GLN A 288 25.67 -26.65 -67.10
CA GLN A 288 26.34 -27.90 -67.43
C GLN A 288 25.43 -28.88 -68.18
N GLU A 289 24.17 -29.05 -67.73
CA GLU A 289 23.18 -29.88 -68.40
C GLU A 289 22.93 -29.42 -69.85
N LYS A 290 22.78 -28.10 -70.05
CA LYS A 290 22.63 -27.49 -71.38
C LYS A 290 23.85 -27.70 -72.27
N ASN A 291 25.06 -27.63 -71.72
CA ASN A 291 26.28 -27.86 -72.50
C ASN A 291 26.53 -29.34 -72.83
N VAL A 292 26.22 -30.26 -71.91
CA VAL A 292 26.35 -31.70 -72.15
C VAL A 292 25.30 -32.19 -73.16
N SER A 293 24.09 -31.65 -73.14
CA SER A 293 23.07 -31.92 -74.16
C SER A 293 23.48 -31.40 -75.54
N LEU A 294 24.09 -30.21 -75.63
CA LEU A 294 24.67 -29.69 -76.88
C LEU A 294 25.83 -30.56 -77.39
N LEU A 295 26.73 -31.02 -76.51
CA LEU A 295 27.84 -31.92 -76.88
C LEU A 295 27.36 -33.30 -77.35
N ARG A 296 26.30 -33.86 -76.76
CA ARG A 296 25.66 -35.09 -77.27
C ARG A 296 25.09 -34.87 -78.67
N VAL A 297 24.37 -33.79 -78.94
CA VAL A 297 23.80 -33.53 -80.29
C VAL A 297 24.89 -33.43 -81.36
N VAL A 298 26.07 -32.89 -81.03
CA VAL A 298 27.21 -32.81 -81.95
C VAL A 298 27.88 -34.17 -82.18
N SER A 299 27.94 -35.05 -81.18
CA SER A 299 28.56 -36.38 -81.33
C SER A 299 27.73 -37.39 -82.13
N TRP A 300 26.40 -37.22 -82.22
CA TRP A 300 25.53 -38.05 -83.07
C TRP A 300 25.44 -37.55 -84.53
N GLY A 301 26.11 -36.44 -84.87
CA GLY A 301 26.06 -35.82 -86.19
C GLY A 301 27.21 -36.16 -87.15
N THR A 302 28.23 -36.92 -86.71
CA THR A 302 29.45 -37.16 -87.51
C THR A 302 29.63 -38.59 -88.05
N ASP A 303 28.75 -39.54 -87.73
CA ASP A 303 28.81 -40.90 -88.30
C ASP A 303 27.78 -41.07 -89.43
N PHE A 304 27.93 -40.31 -90.52
CA PHE A 304 27.33 -40.66 -91.80
C PHE A 304 28.14 -40.08 -92.96
N ARG A 305 28.82 -40.96 -93.69
CA ARG A 305 28.98 -40.99 -95.17
C ARG A 305 30.16 -41.89 -95.58
N PRO A 306 30.13 -42.41 -96.81
CA PRO A 306 29.13 -43.28 -97.44
C PRO A 306 29.61 -44.73 -97.55
#